data_AF-C5B6B3-F1
#
_entry.id   AF-C5B6B3-F1
#
_cell.length_a   1.000
_cell.length_b   1.000
_cell.length_c   1.000
_cell.angle_alpha   90.00
_cell.angle_beta   90.00
_cell.angle_gamma   90.00
#
_symmetry.space_group_name_H-M   'P 1'
#
loop_
_entity.id
_entity.type
_entity.pdbx_description
1 polymer ?
#
loop_
_entity_poly.entity_id
_entity_poly.type
_entity_poly.pdbx_seq_one_letter_code
_entity_poly.pdbx_strand_id
1 'polypeptide(L)'
;MPTVEERRLLRELTGFGLADCRSALLAADDFGGDVIVALAAVEADGLAIHVKGDRADWIRSRAPGIADRWRAESPALDEFFPKPAGRPGPAPSP
;
A
#
# COMPACT_ATOMS: atom_id res chain seq x y z
N MET A 1 -12.96 8.81 -6.04
CA MET A 1 -12.83 7.81 -7.13
C MET A 1 -11.46 8.02 -7.78
N PRO A 2 -10.59 7.00 -7.83
CA PRO A 2 -9.27 7.14 -8.45
C PRO A 2 -9.38 7.40 -9.96
N THR A 3 -8.54 8.29 -10.45
CA THR A 3 -8.50 8.69 -11.85
C THR A 3 -7.97 7.55 -12.74
N VAL A 4 -8.15 7.68 -14.04
CA VAL A 4 -7.53 6.75 -15.01
C VAL A 4 -6.00 6.90 -15.00
N GLU A 5 -5.50 8.13 -14.81
CA GLU A 5 -4.08 8.44 -14.82
C GLU A 5 -3.36 7.84 -13.61
N GLU A 6 -3.91 8.00 -12.39
CA GLU A 6 -3.36 7.40 -11.17
C GLU A 6 -3.21 5.87 -11.31
N ARG A 7 -4.22 5.20 -11.89
CA ARG A 7 -4.19 3.76 -12.11
C ARG A 7 -3.14 3.33 -13.13
N ARG A 8 -2.94 4.12 -14.19
CA ARG A 8 -1.93 3.84 -15.22
C ARG A 8 -0.54 4.04 -14.66
N LEU A 9 -0.32 5.16 -13.97
CA LEU A 9 0.95 5.49 -13.36
C LEU A 9 1.36 4.45 -12.31
N LEU A 10 0.45 4.05 -11.42
CA LEU A 10 0.72 3.02 -10.42
C LEU A 10 1.12 1.69 -11.09
N ARG A 11 0.43 1.31 -12.16
CA ARG A 11 0.79 0.13 -12.97
C ARG A 11 2.17 0.28 -13.62
N GLU A 12 2.49 1.43 -14.19
CA GLU A 12 3.78 1.68 -14.84
C GLU A 12 4.94 1.60 -13.85
N LEU A 13 4.75 2.11 -12.63
CA LEU A 13 5.78 2.12 -11.59
C LEU A 13 5.97 0.76 -10.89
N THR A 14 4.92 -0.09 -10.86
CA THR A 14 4.93 -1.32 -10.05
C THR A 14 4.77 -2.61 -10.85
N GLY A 15 4.30 -2.53 -12.09
CA GLY A 15 3.99 -3.69 -12.94
C GLY A 15 2.68 -4.42 -12.63
N PHE A 16 1.92 -4.00 -11.61
CA PHE A 16 0.68 -4.67 -11.21
C PHE A 16 -0.45 -4.51 -12.24
N GLY A 17 -1.42 -5.43 -12.18
CA GLY A 17 -2.64 -5.36 -13.00
C GLY A 17 -3.45 -4.10 -12.70
N LEU A 18 -4.16 -3.56 -13.70
CA LEU A 18 -5.02 -2.38 -13.53
C LEU A 18 -6.14 -2.60 -12.49
N ALA A 19 -6.60 -3.85 -12.32
CA ALA A 19 -7.58 -4.21 -11.32
C ALA A 19 -7.01 -4.11 -9.89
N ASP A 20 -5.79 -4.59 -9.68
CA ASP A 20 -5.09 -4.51 -8.39
C ASP A 20 -4.75 -3.07 -8.06
N CYS A 21 -4.23 -2.31 -9.04
CA CYS A 21 -3.96 -0.88 -8.88
C CYS A 21 -5.22 -0.09 -8.50
N ARG A 22 -6.35 -0.38 -9.16
CA ARG A 22 -7.64 0.23 -8.80
C ARG A 22 -8.06 -0.14 -7.39
N SER A 23 -7.90 -1.40 -7.00
CA SER A 23 -8.32 -1.89 -5.68
C SER A 23 -7.48 -1.25 -4.57
N ALA A 24 -6.16 -1.15 -4.75
CA ALA A 24 -5.25 -0.46 -3.83
C ALA A 24 -5.62 1.02 -3.63
N LEU A 25 -5.91 1.73 -4.72
CA LEU A 25 -6.32 3.14 -4.64
C LEU A 25 -7.67 3.34 -3.93
N LEU A 26 -8.57 2.35 -3.97
CA LEU A 26 -9.84 2.41 -3.26
C LEU A 26 -9.71 1.98 -1.79
N ALA A 27 -8.77 1.08 -1.49
CA ALA A 27 -8.53 0.54 -0.16
C ALA A 27 -7.49 1.34 0.64
N ALA A 28 -6.90 2.40 0.08
CA ALA A 28 -5.82 3.16 0.72
C ALA A 28 -6.19 3.63 2.14
N ASP A 29 -7.44 4.03 2.37
CA ASP A 29 -7.93 4.45 3.69
C ASP A 29 -7.84 3.34 4.75
N ASP A 30 -8.01 2.08 4.36
CA ASP A 30 -7.84 0.91 5.24
C ASP A 30 -6.37 0.68 5.63
N PHE A 31 -5.45 1.31 4.90
CA PHE A 31 -4.00 1.29 5.12
C PHE A 31 -3.46 2.67 5.52
N GLY A 32 -4.28 3.47 6.20
CA GLY A 32 -3.87 4.77 6.75
C GLY A 32 -3.68 5.86 5.70
N GLY A 33 -4.23 5.68 4.50
CA GLY A 33 -4.07 6.56 3.35
C GLY A 33 -2.87 6.22 2.47
N ASP A 34 -2.11 5.15 2.76
CA ASP A 34 -0.93 4.76 1.99
C ASP A 34 -1.30 3.78 0.87
N VAL A 35 -1.37 4.31 -0.36
CA VAL A 35 -1.67 3.55 -1.57
C VAL A 35 -0.66 2.43 -1.83
N ILE A 36 0.62 2.65 -1.54
CA ILE A 36 1.68 1.67 -1.80
C ILE A 36 1.57 0.53 -0.79
N VAL A 37 1.23 0.81 0.46
CA VAL A 37 0.93 -0.24 1.45
C VAL A 37 -0.33 -1.01 1.05
N ALA A 38 -1.38 -0.34 0.56
CA ALA A 38 -2.58 -1.00 0.08
C ALA A 38 -2.30 -1.93 -1.13
N LEU A 39 -1.41 -1.52 -2.03
CA LEU A 39 -1.00 -2.38 -3.15
C LEU A 39 -0.10 -3.53 -2.68
N ALA A 40 0.82 -3.27 -1.75
CA ALA A 40 1.66 -4.30 -1.14
C ALA A 40 0.84 -5.34 -0.37
N ALA A 41 -0.33 -4.97 0.14
CA ALA A 41 -1.28 -5.90 0.74
C ALA A 41 -1.78 -6.94 -0.26
N VAL A 42 -1.89 -6.62 -1.55
CA VAL A 42 -2.23 -7.58 -2.62
C VAL A 42 -1.11 -8.61 -2.82
N GLU A 43 0.16 -8.18 -2.83
CA GLU A 43 1.30 -9.12 -2.87
C GLU A 43 1.31 -10.01 -1.62
N ALA A 44 1.14 -9.41 -0.44
CA ALA A 44 1.07 -10.16 0.82
C ALA A 44 -0.08 -11.17 0.80
N ASP A 45 -1.26 -10.79 0.30
CA ASP A 45 -2.42 -11.68 0.17
C ASP A 45 -2.09 -12.96 -0.62
N GLY A 46 -1.34 -12.81 -1.72
CA GLY A 46 -0.85 -13.92 -2.55
C GLY A 46 0.20 -14.79 -1.85
N LEU A 47 0.97 -14.25 -0.90
CA LEU A 47 1.94 -15.00 -0.09
C LEU A 47 1.29 -15.71 1.11
N ALA A 48 0.04 -15.37 1.45
CA ALA A 48 -0.64 -15.86 2.64
C ALA A 48 -1.24 -17.28 2.52
N ILE A 49 -0.94 -18.02 1.45
CA ILE A 49 -1.55 -19.32 1.09
C ILE A 49 -1.45 -20.38 2.20
N HIS A 50 -0.44 -20.29 3.07
CA HIS A 50 -0.21 -21.26 4.16
C HIS A 50 -0.27 -20.66 5.56
N VAL A 51 -0.82 -19.45 5.70
CA VAL A 51 -0.92 -18.79 7.00
C VAL A 51 -1.96 -19.51 7.87
N LYS A 52 -1.52 -20.01 9.02
CA LYS A 52 -2.40 -20.54 10.07
C LYS A 52 -2.73 -19.41 11.05
N GLY A 53 -3.95 -18.89 11.01
CA GLY A 53 -4.40 -17.78 11.86
C GLY A 53 -5.20 -16.74 11.09
N ASP A 54 -5.28 -15.52 11.63
CA ASP A 54 -5.95 -14.42 10.96
C ASP A 54 -5.11 -13.93 9.76
N ARG A 55 -5.62 -14.22 8.57
CA ARG A 55 -5.01 -13.86 7.29
C ARG A 55 -4.93 -12.34 7.11
N ALA A 56 -5.94 -11.58 7.55
CA ALA A 56 -5.96 -10.13 7.42
C ALA A 56 -4.89 -9.49 8.29
N ASP A 57 -4.71 -9.97 9.53
CA ASP A 57 -3.63 -9.50 10.41
C ASP A 57 -2.25 -9.82 9.84
N TRP A 58 -2.08 -11.02 9.28
CA TRP A 58 -0.84 -11.37 8.62
C TRP A 58 -0.53 -10.43 7.45
N ILE A 59 -1.50 -10.14 6.58
CA ILE A 59 -1.35 -9.21 5.46
C ILE A 59 -0.96 -7.82 5.95
N ARG A 60 -1.69 -7.28 6.93
CA ARG A 60 -1.42 -5.97 7.54
C ARG A 60 -0.01 -5.89 8.15
N SER A 61 0.50 -6.99 8.71
CA SER A 61 1.86 -7.04 9.26
C SER A 61 2.96 -7.06 8.19
N ARG A 62 2.67 -7.54 6.97
CA ARG A 62 3.66 -7.75 5.90
C ARG A 62 3.69 -6.62 4.87
N ALA A 63 2.53 -6.07 4.55
CA ALA A 63 2.39 -5.03 3.54
C ALA A 63 3.34 -3.83 3.74
N PRO A 64 3.57 -3.30 4.96
CA PRO A 64 4.49 -2.18 5.16
C PRO A 64 5.93 -2.49 4.73
N GLY A 65 6.46 -3.68 5.07
CA GLY A 65 7.82 -4.06 4.72
C GLY A 65 8.01 -4.28 3.21
N ILE A 66 6.99 -4.79 2.51
CA ILE A 66 6.99 -4.90 1.05
C ILE A 66 6.96 -3.51 0.41
N ALA A 67 6.10 -2.62 0.89
CA ALA A 67 6.00 -1.25 0.41
C ALA A 67 7.30 -0.45 0.62
N ASP A 68 7.96 -0.60 1.77
CA ASP A 68 9.25 0.04 2.05
C ASP A 68 10.35 -0.47 1.11
N ARG A 69 10.38 -1.78 0.81
CA ARG A 69 11.29 -2.35 -0.19
C ARG A 69 11.06 -1.74 -1.57
N TRP A 70 9.81 -1.69 -2.03
CA TRP A 70 9.50 -1.11 -3.34
C TRP A 70 9.90 0.37 -3.44
N ARG A 71 9.68 1.16 -2.39
CA ARG A 71 10.10 2.57 -2.34
C ARG A 71 11.60 2.73 -2.37
N ALA A 72 12.34 1.85 -1.70
CA ALA A 72 13.80 1.84 -1.75
C ALA A 72 14.32 1.52 -3.17
N GLU A 73 13.63 0.65 -3.90
CA GLU A 73 13.95 0.27 -5.28
C GLU A 73 13.51 1.34 -6.31
N SER A 74 12.41 2.06 -6.02
CA SER A 74 11.84 3.08 -6.91
C SER A 74 11.40 4.32 -6.11
N PRO A 75 12.29 5.31 -5.94
CA PRO A 75 11.97 6.57 -5.26
C PRO A 75 10.82 7.36 -5.90
N ALA A 76 10.56 7.14 -7.20
CA ALA A 76 9.42 7.73 -7.90
C ALA A 76 8.07 7.36 -7.26
N LEU A 77 7.98 6.22 -6.56
CA LEU A 77 6.77 5.86 -5.81
C LEU A 77 6.45 6.89 -4.72
N ASP A 78 7.45 7.46 -4.04
CA ASP A 78 7.22 8.49 -3.03
C ASP A 78 6.95 9.88 -3.63
N GLU A 79 7.40 10.13 -4.87
CA GLU A 79 7.08 11.36 -5.59
C GLU A 79 5.60 11.40 -6.00
N PHE A 80 5.07 10.30 -6.55
CA PHE A 80 3.71 10.25 -7.09
C PHE A 80 2.67 9.71 -6.11
N PHE A 81 3.08 8.86 -5.15
CA PHE A 81 2.23 8.25 -4.13
C PHE A 81 2.89 8.38 -2.74
N PRO A 82 3.04 9.62 -2.24
CA PRO A 82 3.77 9.89 -1.02
C PRO A 82 3.13 9.21 0.19
N LYS A 83 3.96 8.85 1.17
CA LYS A 83 3.47 8.43 2.48
C LYS A 83 2.54 9.51 3.04
N PRO A 84 1.36 9.14 3.59
CA PRO A 84 0.50 10.09 4.26
C PRO A 84 1.28 10.73 5.40
N ALA A 85 1.17 12.05 5.55
CA ALA A 85 1.74 12.73 6.70
C ALA A 85 1.18 12.05 7.96
N GLY A 86 2.05 11.40 8.74
CA GLY A 86 1.63 10.69 9.94
C GLY A 86 0.72 11.61 10.74
N ARG A 87 -0.52 11.18 10.98
CA ARG A 87 -1.44 11.95 11.82
C ARG A 87 -0.65 12.25 13.10
N PRO A 88 -0.44 13.52 13.49
CA PRO A 88 0.31 13.81 14.70
C PRO A 88 -0.31 12.97 15.81
N GLY A 89 0.51 12.11 16.42
CA GLY A 89 0.08 11.38 17.60
C GLY A 89 -0.49 12.40 18.59
N PRO A 90 -1.48 12.02 19.43
CA PRO A 90 -1.98 12.94 20.44
C PRO A 90 -0.79 13.55 21.16
N ALA A 91 -0.74 14.89 21.22
CA ALA A 91 0.31 15.60 21.94
C ALA A 91 0.44 14.96 23.33
N PRO A 92 1.67 14.69 23.81
CA PRO A 92 1.83 14.12 25.14
C PRO A 92 1.10 15.03 26.12
N SER A 93 0.16 14.45 26.88
CA SER A 93 -0.50 15.17 27.98
C SER A 93 0.57 15.67 28.95
N PRO A 94 0.46 16.91 29.45
CA PRO A 94 1.41 17.51 30.38
C PRO A 94 1.51 16.73 31.70
#